data_AF-A0A7Y7NHZ8-F1
#
_entry.id   AF-A0A7Y7NHZ8-F1
#
_cell.length_a   1.000
_cell.length_b   1.000
_cell.length_c   1.000
_cell.angle_alpha   90.00
_cell.angle_beta   90.00
_cell.angle_gamma   90.00
#
_symmetry.space_group_name_H-M   'P 1'
#
loop_
_entity.id
_entity.type
_entity.pdbx_description
1 polymer ?
#
loop_
_entity_poly.entity_id
_entity_poly.type
_entity_poly.pdbx_seq_one_letter_code
_entity_poly.pdbx_strand_id
1 'polypeptide(L)'
;MRIFKILILCIIVQFFAANSARAVNYYWIGGSGDWSNISHWATSSGSTITHFTVPGAFDNVYFDQNSFTSAGQTITINTNAICADLDFTGSLYSPTFTGTLPPVTFDLRIYGSLTLIPAMNYTFSGQ
;
A
#
# COMPACT_ATOMS: atom_id res chain seq x y z
N MET A 1 18.23 47.39 4.17
CA MET A 1 19.01 46.18 4.57
C MET A 1 18.25 45.20 5.49
N ARG A 2 17.38 45.65 6.42
CA ARG A 2 16.57 44.75 7.27
C ARG A 2 15.46 43.99 6.51
N ILE A 3 14.78 44.63 5.56
CA ILE A 3 13.70 44.01 4.75
C ILE A 3 14.23 42.90 3.80
N PHE A 4 15.42 43.09 3.22
CA PHE A 4 16.07 42.14 2.30
C PHE A 4 16.54 40.86 3.02
N LYS A 5 16.96 40.98 4.29
CA LYS A 5 17.29 39.84 5.16
C LYS A 5 16.05 39.01 5.55
N ILE A 6 14.89 39.65 5.74
CA ILE A 6 13.61 38.98 6.05
C ILE A 6 13.08 38.26 4.79
N LEU A 7 13.17 38.89 3.61
CA LEU A 7 12.81 38.26 2.34
C LEU A 7 13.68 37.03 2.01
N ILE A 8 15.00 37.11 2.22
CA ILE A 8 15.92 35.98 2.05
C ILE A 8 15.64 34.86 3.06
N LEU A 9 15.30 35.20 4.31
CA LEU A 9 14.94 34.21 5.33
C LEU A 9 13.63 33.48 4.98
N CYS A 10 12.61 34.18 4.47
CA CYS A 10 11.35 33.58 4.03
C CYS A 10 11.53 32.64 2.83
N ILE A 11 12.39 33.00 1.86
CA ILE A 11 12.66 32.16 0.68
C ILE A 11 13.42 30.89 1.07
N ILE A 12 14.34 30.95 2.04
CA ILE A 12 15.06 29.76 2.56
C ILE A 12 14.11 28.84 3.34
N VAL A 13 13.18 29.38 4.12
CA VAL A 13 12.16 28.59 4.86
C VAL A 13 11.17 27.92 3.89
N GLN A 14 10.82 28.58 2.79
CA GLN A 14 9.97 27.99 1.74
C GLN A 14 10.68 26.91 0.92
N PHE A 15 12.01 27.01 0.76
CA PHE A 15 12.83 25.95 0.14
C PHE A 15 13.02 24.73 1.04
N PHE A 16 13.00 24.91 2.37
CA PHE A 16 13.02 23.81 3.36
C PHE A 16 11.64 23.18 3.61
N ALA A 17 10.55 23.85 3.23
CA ALA A 17 9.18 23.33 3.37
C ALA A 17 8.70 22.51 2.15
N ALA A 18 9.52 22.39 1.10
CA ALA A 18 9.20 21.61 -0.08
C ALA A 18 9.89 20.24 -0.02
N ASN A 19 9.08 19.18 -0.20
CA ASN A 19 9.45 17.76 -0.38
C ASN A 19 9.46 16.86 0.86
N SER A 20 8.45 16.95 1.74
CA SER A 20 7.99 15.71 2.38
C SER A 20 7.15 14.95 1.35
N ALA A 21 7.71 13.88 0.76
CA ALA A 21 6.88 12.87 0.12
C ALA A 21 5.89 12.37 1.17
N ARG A 22 4.60 12.63 0.95
CA ARG A 22 3.55 12.26 1.88
C ARG A 22 3.28 10.78 1.61
N ALA A 23 3.46 9.93 2.61
CA ALA A 23 2.97 8.57 2.52
C ALA A 23 1.47 8.61 2.21
N VAL A 24 1.04 7.93 1.13
CA VAL A 24 -0.37 7.81 0.78
C VAL A 24 -0.87 6.45 1.25
N ASN A 25 -2.14 6.39 1.66
CA ASN A 25 -2.77 5.15 2.07
C ASN A 25 -3.48 4.49 0.88
N TYR A 26 -3.25 3.20 0.73
CA TYR A 26 -3.84 2.32 -0.27
C TYR A 26 -4.69 1.27 0.42
N TYR A 27 -5.95 1.16 0.02
CA TYR A 27 -6.90 0.22 0.61
C TYR A 27 -7.32 -0.80 -0.44
N TRP A 28 -7.15 -2.09 -0.15
CA TRP A 28 -7.64 -3.14 -1.03
C TRP A 28 -9.18 -3.19 -0.99
N ILE A 29 -9.84 -3.34 -2.15
CA ILE A 29 -11.29 -3.48 -2.28
C ILE A 29 -11.64 -4.57 -3.31
N GLY A 30 -12.89 -5.05 -3.31
CA GLY A 30 -13.43 -5.87 -4.40
C GLY A 30 -13.14 -7.38 -4.33
N GLY A 31 -12.54 -7.88 -3.24
CA GLY A 31 -12.33 -9.30 -3.02
C GLY A 31 -11.07 -9.84 -3.68
N SER A 32 -11.16 -11.02 -4.31
CA SER A 32 -9.99 -11.67 -4.93
C SER A 32 -9.41 -10.85 -6.09
N GLY A 33 -8.09 -10.84 -6.24
CA GLY A 33 -7.45 -10.16 -7.34
C GLY A 33 -5.93 -10.15 -7.31
N ASP A 34 -5.39 -9.54 -8.35
CA ASP A 34 -3.96 -9.38 -8.60
C ASP A 34 -3.46 -8.04 -8.06
N TRP A 35 -2.31 -8.02 -7.39
CA TRP A 35 -1.70 -6.79 -6.85
C TRP A 35 -1.54 -5.70 -7.91
N SER A 36 -1.24 -6.08 -9.16
CA SER A 36 -1.08 -5.15 -10.28
C SER A 36 -2.39 -4.52 -10.78
N ASN A 37 -3.56 -5.06 -10.40
CA ASN A 37 -4.84 -4.52 -10.84
C ASN A 37 -5.23 -3.28 -10.00
N ILE A 38 -5.02 -2.12 -10.60
CA ILE A 38 -5.27 -0.79 -10.01
C ILE A 38 -6.72 -0.60 -9.53
N SER A 39 -7.69 -1.31 -10.09
CA SER A 39 -9.10 -1.22 -9.64
C SER A 39 -9.33 -1.75 -8.22
N HIS A 40 -8.38 -2.48 -7.64
CA HIS A 40 -8.44 -2.90 -6.24
C HIS A 40 -7.87 -1.86 -5.27
N TRP A 41 -7.20 -0.80 -5.74
CA TRP A 41 -6.48 0.14 -4.87
C TRP A 41 -7.28 1.42 -4.63
N ALA A 42 -8.12 1.42 -3.60
CA ALA A 42 -8.92 2.56 -3.20
C ALA A 42 -8.10 3.64 -2.44
N THR A 43 -8.53 4.89 -2.60
CA THR A 43 -7.96 6.07 -1.92
C THR A 43 -8.35 6.19 -0.44
N SER A 44 -9.40 5.46 -0.04
CA SER A 44 -9.87 5.33 1.34
C SER A 44 -10.64 4.01 1.51
N SER A 45 -10.74 3.53 2.76
CA SER A 45 -11.43 2.28 3.10
C SER A 45 -12.85 2.23 2.53
N GLY A 46 -13.14 1.20 1.72
CA GLY A 46 -14.46 0.94 1.12
C GLY A 46 -14.89 1.93 0.02
N SER A 47 -14.06 2.90 -0.36
CA SER A 47 -14.36 3.84 -1.43
C SER A 47 -14.27 3.20 -2.81
N THR A 48 -15.08 3.66 -3.77
CA THR A 48 -14.98 3.29 -5.18
C THR A 48 -13.98 4.15 -5.96
N ILE A 49 -13.41 5.19 -5.33
CA ILE A 49 -12.39 6.05 -5.93
C ILE A 49 -11.02 5.38 -5.76
N THR A 50 -10.45 4.95 -6.87
CA THR A 50 -9.17 4.25 -6.91
C THR A 50 -8.00 5.17 -7.26
N HIS A 51 -6.80 4.75 -6.87
CA HIS A 51 -5.55 5.29 -7.38
C HIS A 51 -5.39 4.97 -8.87
N PHE A 52 -4.37 5.57 -9.51
CA PHE A 52 -4.01 5.30 -10.91
C PHE A 52 -2.73 4.45 -11.05
N THR A 53 -2.12 4.11 -9.92
CA THR A 53 -0.89 3.31 -9.82
C THR A 53 -1.05 2.32 -8.68
N VAL A 54 -0.19 1.31 -8.65
CA VAL A 54 -0.02 0.44 -7.48
C VAL A 54 0.75 1.17 -6.37
N PRO A 55 0.74 0.66 -5.12
CA PRO A 55 1.53 1.24 -4.02
C PRO A 55 3.03 1.34 -4.34
N GLY A 56 3.66 2.41 -3.86
CA GLY A 56 5.09 2.64 -3.91
C GLY A 56 5.79 2.42 -2.57
N ALA A 57 7.12 2.55 -2.54
CA ALA A 57 7.95 2.29 -1.36
C ALA A 57 7.64 3.17 -0.13
N PHE A 58 6.93 4.28 -0.31
CA PHE A 58 6.56 5.21 0.77
C PHE A 58 5.09 5.14 1.14
N ASP A 59 4.32 4.26 0.49
CA ASP A 59 2.87 4.18 0.65
C ASP A 59 2.48 3.06 1.61
N ASN A 60 1.45 3.30 2.41
CA ASN A 60 0.94 2.35 3.38
C ASN A 60 -0.19 1.54 2.75
N VAL A 61 -0.16 0.22 2.93
CA VAL A 61 -1.13 -0.70 2.34
C VAL A 61 -1.98 -1.33 3.44
N TYR A 62 -3.29 -1.25 3.27
CA TYR A 62 -4.26 -1.75 4.22
C TYR A 62 -5.21 -2.77 3.59
N PHE A 63 -5.37 -3.89 4.28
CA PHE A 63 -6.45 -4.84 4.08
C PHE A 63 -7.36 -4.80 5.30
N ASP A 64 -8.62 -4.40 5.10
CA ASP A 64 -9.57 -4.14 6.17
C ASP A 64 -10.94 -4.82 5.93
N GLN A 65 -11.93 -4.44 6.74
CA GLN A 65 -13.28 -5.01 6.71
C GLN A 65 -13.99 -4.85 5.35
N ASN A 66 -13.55 -3.90 4.52
CA ASN A 66 -14.09 -3.63 3.19
C ASN A 66 -13.29 -4.29 2.06
N SER A 67 -12.19 -4.99 2.37
CA SER A 67 -11.32 -5.59 1.36
C SER A 67 -11.89 -6.84 0.71
N PHE A 68 -12.64 -7.64 1.47
CA PHE A 68 -13.16 -8.93 1.04
C PHE A 68 -14.68 -9.02 1.22
N THR A 69 -15.33 -9.74 0.32
CA THR A 69 -16.78 -9.95 0.30
C THR A 69 -17.18 -11.36 0.70
N SER A 70 -16.23 -12.29 0.74
CA SER A 70 -16.45 -13.68 1.15
C SER A 70 -15.20 -14.34 1.73
N ALA A 71 -15.40 -15.45 2.44
CA ALA A 71 -14.33 -16.22 3.06
C ALA A 71 -13.33 -16.78 2.03
N GLY A 72 -12.04 -16.70 2.36
CA GLY A 72 -10.97 -17.37 1.60
C GLY A 72 -10.57 -16.69 0.28
N GLN A 73 -11.03 -15.46 0.03
CA GLN A 73 -10.63 -14.69 -1.16
C GLN A 73 -9.13 -14.40 -1.18
N THR A 74 -8.57 -14.30 -2.38
CA THR A 74 -7.12 -14.37 -2.60
C THR A 74 -6.56 -13.08 -3.18
N ILE A 75 -5.50 -12.57 -2.57
CA ILE A 75 -4.61 -11.56 -3.15
C ILE A 75 -3.39 -12.28 -3.73
N THR A 76 -3.09 -12.00 -4.99
CA THR A 76 -1.93 -12.57 -5.68
C THR A 76 -0.91 -11.49 -5.99
N ILE A 77 0.31 -11.64 -5.46
CA ILE A 77 1.47 -10.89 -5.92
C ILE A 77 1.90 -11.43 -7.29
N ASN A 78 1.53 -10.69 -8.34
CA ASN A 78 1.77 -11.02 -9.76
C ASN A 78 2.73 -10.03 -10.46
N THR A 79 3.37 -9.18 -9.68
CA THR A 79 4.41 -8.23 -10.10
C THR A 79 5.28 -7.94 -8.90
N ASN A 80 6.49 -7.39 -9.11
CA ASN A 80 7.31 -6.90 -8.00
C ASN A 80 6.54 -5.82 -7.25
N ALA A 81 6.25 -6.09 -5.98
CA ALA A 81 5.45 -5.24 -5.12
C ALA A 81 6.34 -4.54 -4.10
N ILE A 82 6.02 -3.28 -3.80
CA ILE A 82 6.73 -2.48 -2.81
C ILE A 82 5.70 -1.70 -1.97
N CYS A 83 5.97 -1.55 -0.67
CA CYS A 83 5.21 -0.66 0.20
C CYS A 83 6.04 -0.20 1.41
N ALA A 84 5.60 0.87 2.07
CA ALA A 84 6.11 1.24 3.39
C ALA A 84 5.60 0.24 4.43
N ASP A 85 4.33 0.31 4.78
CA ASP A 85 3.68 -0.61 5.72
C ASP A 85 2.71 -1.54 4.99
N LEU A 86 2.54 -2.76 5.49
CA LEU A 86 1.55 -3.74 5.02
C LEU A 86 0.73 -4.23 6.23
N ASP A 87 -0.53 -3.83 6.30
CA ASP A 87 -1.37 -4.05 7.48
C ASP A 87 -2.67 -4.79 7.14
N PHE A 88 -2.85 -5.97 7.76
CA PHE A 88 -4.06 -6.79 7.68
C PHE A 88 -4.95 -6.70 8.92
N THR A 89 -4.63 -5.86 9.91
CA THR A 89 -5.28 -5.85 11.24
C THR A 89 -6.80 -5.72 11.17
N GLY A 90 -7.33 -4.95 10.22
CA GLY A 90 -8.77 -4.76 10.04
C GLY A 90 -9.45 -5.84 9.18
N SER A 91 -8.69 -6.77 8.61
CA SER A 91 -9.18 -7.69 7.59
C SER A 91 -10.11 -8.75 8.17
N LEU A 92 -11.20 -9.02 7.46
CA LEU A 92 -12.16 -10.08 7.75
C LEU A 92 -12.04 -11.21 6.74
N TYR A 93 -12.80 -12.29 6.96
CA TYR A 93 -13.01 -13.36 5.99
C TYR A 93 -11.79 -14.24 5.65
N SER A 94 -10.79 -14.32 6.53
CA SER A 94 -9.66 -15.26 6.39
C SER A 94 -9.03 -15.25 4.99
N PRO A 95 -8.53 -14.09 4.52
CA PRO A 95 -8.04 -13.97 3.16
C PRO A 95 -6.81 -14.85 2.93
N THR A 96 -6.55 -15.16 1.66
CA THR A 96 -5.33 -15.83 1.23
C THR A 96 -4.38 -14.80 0.62
N PHE A 97 -3.17 -14.66 1.15
CA PHE A 97 -2.13 -13.81 0.58
C PHE A 97 -1.04 -14.70 -0.01
N THR A 98 -0.88 -14.65 -1.33
CA THR A 98 -0.01 -15.55 -2.08
C THR A 98 0.77 -14.83 -3.17
N GLY A 99 1.73 -15.53 -3.78
CA GLY A 99 2.46 -15.08 -4.96
C GLY A 99 2.12 -15.92 -6.19
N THR A 100 2.58 -15.47 -7.34
CA THR A 100 2.59 -16.30 -8.57
C THR A 100 3.47 -17.53 -8.34
N LEU A 101 2.98 -18.68 -8.79
CA LEU A 101 3.68 -19.96 -8.63
C LEU A 101 4.83 -20.10 -9.65
N PRO A 102 5.86 -20.91 -9.33
CA PRO A 102 6.98 -21.19 -10.23
C PRO A 102 6.56 -21.58 -11.66
N PRO A 103 7.37 -21.27 -12.70
CA PRO A 103 8.77 -20.81 -12.62
C PRO A 103 8.95 -19.29 -12.45
N VAL A 104 7.88 -18.51 -12.52
CA VAL A 104 7.94 -17.04 -12.35
C VAL A 104 7.57 -16.72 -10.92
N THR A 105 8.45 -16.02 -10.23
CA THR A 105 8.21 -15.50 -8.87
C THR A 105 8.46 -14.01 -8.87
N PHE A 106 7.74 -13.30 -7.99
CA PHE A 106 7.86 -11.86 -7.82
C PHE A 106 8.15 -11.54 -6.36
N ASP A 107 8.90 -10.46 -6.16
CA ASP A 107 9.33 -10.03 -4.83
C ASP A 107 8.28 -9.11 -4.19
N LEU A 108 8.22 -9.13 -2.86
CA LEU A 108 7.45 -8.17 -2.06
C LEU A 108 8.39 -7.51 -1.07
N ARG A 109 8.74 -6.24 -1.32
CA ARG A 109 9.60 -5.48 -0.42
C ARG A 109 8.80 -4.52 0.45
N ILE A 110 8.88 -4.73 1.75
CA ILE A 110 8.24 -3.91 2.78
C ILE A 110 9.34 -3.13 3.50
N TYR A 111 9.28 -1.80 3.45
CA TYR A 111 10.32 -0.92 4.03
C TYR A 111 10.08 -0.59 5.52
N GLY A 112 8.84 -0.76 5.98
CA GLY A 112 8.37 -0.52 7.34
C GLY A 112 7.85 -1.80 7.98
N SER A 113 6.64 -1.74 8.51
CA SER A 113 6.03 -2.79 9.32
C SER A 113 5.20 -3.75 8.48
N LEU A 114 5.31 -5.03 8.79
CA LEU A 114 4.41 -6.09 8.32
C LEU A 114 3.53 -6.54 9.48
N THR A 115 2.22 -6.35 9.37
CA THR A 115 1.24 -6.78 10.36
C THR A 115 0.27 -7.79 9.73
N LEU A 116 0.42 -9.06 10.11
CA LEU A 116 -0.44 -10.16 9.67
C LEU A 116 -1.48 -10.49 10.74
N ILE A 117 -2.58 -11.15 10.33
CA ILE A 117 -3.61 -11.64 11.25
C ILE A 117 -3.57 -13.18 11.36
N PRO A 118 -3.83 -13.78 12.54
CA PRO A 118 -3.81 -15.24 12.69
C PRO A 118 -4.83 -16.00 11.81
N ALA A 119 -5.91 -15.32 11.41
CA ALA A 119 -7.00 -15.93 10.66
C ALA A 119 -6.73 -16.03 9.15
N MET A 120 -5.63 -15.46 8.62
CA MET A 120 -5.33 -15.48 7.18
C MET A 120 -4.55 -16.72 6.75
N ASN A 121 -4.67 -17.08 5.48
CA ASN A 121 -3.81 -18.06 4.82
C ASN A 121 -2.65 -17.32 4.15
N TYR A 122 -1.48 -17.31 4.77
CA TYR A 122 -0.27 -16.72 4.18
C TYR A 122 0.55 -17.80 3.49
N THR A 123 0.55 -17.81 2.16
CA THR A 123 1.28 -18.79 1.34
C THR A 123 2.29 -18.12 0.39
N PHE A 124 2.53 -16.82 0.56
CA PHE A 124 3.52 -16.11 -0.23
C PHE A 124 4.93 -16.65 0.03
N SER A 125 5.59 -17.09 -1.04
CA SER A 125 6.92 -17.70 -1.03
C SER A 125 7.99 -16.87 -1.75
N GLY A 126 7.63 -15.69 -2.27
CA GLY A 126 8.57 -14.75 -2.88
C GLY A 126 9.52 -14.10 -1.85
N GLN A 127 10.62 -13.50 -2.33
CA GLN A 127 11.63 -12.86 -1.48
C GLN A 127 11.31 -11.39 -1.17
#